data_AF-A0A7C4BED9-F1
#
_entry.id   AF-A0A7C4BED9-F1
#
_cell.length_a   1.000
_cell.length_b   1.000
_cell.length_c   1.000
_cell.angle_alpha   90.00
_cell.angle_beta   90.00
_cell.angle_gamma   90.00
#
_symmetry.space_group_name_H-M   'P 1'
#
loop_
_entity.id
_entity.type
_entity.pdbx_description
1 polymer ?
#
loop_
_entity_poly.entity_id
_entity_poly.type
_entity_poly.pdbx_seq_one_letter_code
_entity_poly.pdbx_strand_id
1 'polypeptide(L)' 'MAKKEEVKLPSATIVRLFKSVGAERVSSDVPEAVNKIVSAVAKAAVASAKSTGRKTVSADDLKLVVVSG' A
#
# COMPACT_ATOMS: atom_id res chain seq x y z
N MET A 1 -20.91 -5.86 14.65
CA MET A 1 -20.34 -5.54 13.31
C MET A 1 -19.05 -6.33 13.15
N ALA A 2 -18.98 -7.25 12.18
CA ALA A 2 -17.77 -8.04 11.96
C ALA A 2 -16.62 -7.11 11.55
N LYS A 3 -15.46 -7.24 12.20
CA LYS A 3 -14.24 -6.52 11.85
C LYS A 3 -13.82 -7.00 10.47
N LYS A 4 -14.05 -6.20 9.42
CA LYS A 4 -13.61 -6.53 8.06
C LYS A 4 -12.08 -6.62 8.09
N GLU A 5 -11.57 -7.82 7.87
CA GLU A 5 -10.13 -8.03 7.82
C GLU A 5 -9.56 -7.24 6.63
N GLU A 6 -8.54 -6.43 6.91
CA GLU A 6 -7.90 -5.60 5.90
C GLU A 6 -7.06 -6.50 4.98
N VAL A 7 -7.31 -6.44 3.68
CA VAL A 7 -6.59 -7.25 2.69
C VAL A 7 -5.12 -6.85 2.72
N LYS A 8 -4.23 -7.83 2.90
CA LYS A 8 -2.77 -7.66 2.88
C LYS A 8 -2.17 -8.37 1.68
N LEU A 9 -1.11 -7.79 1.13
CA LEU A 9 -0.25 -8.46 0.18
C LEU A 9 0.49 -9.60 0.90
N PRO A 10 0.64 -10.79 0.26
CA PRO A 10 1.38 -11.90 0.85
C PRO A 10 2.82 -11.52 1.15
N SER A 11 3.31 -11.85 2.36
CA SER A 11 4.67 -11.52 2.78
C SER A 11 5.74 -12.08 1.84
N ALA A 12 5.53 -13.29 1.31
CA ALA A 12 6.45 -13.91 0.35
C ALA A 12 6.57 -13.10 -0.95
N THR A 13 5.46 -12.53 -1.45
CA THR A 13 5.46 -11.68 -2.64
C THR A 13 6.25 -10.41 -2.40
N ILE A 14 6.06 -9.78 -1.23
CA ILE A 14 6.82 -8.58 -0.86
C ILE A 14 8.31 -8.91 -0.77
N VAL A 15 8.70 -9.96 -0.03
CA VAL A 15 10.11 -10.37 0.08
C VAL A 15 10.71 -10.66 -1.31
N ARG A 16 9.98 -11.34 -2.20
CA ARG A 16 10.43 -11.64 -3.56
C ARG A 16 10.64 -10.37 -4.39
N LEU A 17 9.78 -9.37 -4.24
CA LEU A 17 9.94 -8.07 -4.92
C LEU A 17 11.27 -7.41 -4.54
N PHE A 18 11.58 -7.31 -3.23
CA PHE A 18 12.84 -6.72 -2.77
C PHE A 18 14.06 -7.52 -3.25
N LYS A 19 14.01 -8.85 -3.18
CA LYS A 19 15.09 -9.71 -3.70
C LYS A 19 15.31 -9.53 -5.21
N SER A 20 14.23 -9.35 -5.97
CA SER A 20 14.33 -9.15 -7.43
C SER A 20 15.04 -7.86 -7.84
N VAL A 21 15.10 -6.86 -6.94
CA VAL A 21 15.80 -5.59 -7.16
C VAL A 21 17.15 -5.52 -6.43
N GLY A 22 17.68 -6.66 -5.97
CA GLY A 22 19.05 -6.76 -5.44
C GLY A 22 19.18 -6.83 -3.92
N ALA A 23 18.09 -6.89 -3.16
CA ALA A 23 18.20 -7.11 -1.72
C ALA A 23 18.68 -8.55 -1.43
N GLU A 24 19.86 -8.69 -0.81
CA GLU A 24 20.39 -10.01 -0.42
C GLU A 24 19.55 -10.62 0.73
N ARG A 25 19.19 -9.78 1.71
CA ARG A 25 18.35 -10.13 2.86
C ARG A 25 17.21 -9.14 3.01
N VAL A 26 16.08 -9.60 3.52
CA VAL A 26 14.89 -8.80 3.79
C VAL A 26 14.45 -9.11 5.22
N SER A 27 14.33 -8.09 6.06
CA SER A 27 13.92 -8.24 7.45
C SER A 27 12.44 -8.63 7.56
N SER A 28 12.06 -9.31 8.65
CA SER A 28 10.72 -9.85 8.85
C SER A 28 9.64 -8.79 9.05
N ASP A 29 10.02 -7.57 9.40
CA ASP A 29 9.14 -6.40 9.58
C ASP A 29 8.82 -5.67 8.26
N VAL A 30 9.63 -5.85 7.21
CA VAL A 30 9.44 -5.21 5.90
C VAL A 30 8.06 -5.50 5.29
N PRO A 31 7.55 -6.75 5.27
CA PRO A 31 6.21 -7.02 4.75
C PRO A 31 5.09 -6.27 5.47
N GLU A 32 5.22 -6.06 6.79
CA GLU A 32 4.24 -5.31 7.56
C GLU A 32 4.30 -3.82 7.21
N ALA A 33 5.50 -3.25 7.13
CA ALA A 33 5.72 -1.86 6.74
C ALA A 33 5.16 -1.56 5.34
N VAL A 34 5.44 -2.42 4.36
CA VAL A 34 4.91 -2.28 3.00
C VAL A 34 3.38 -2.32 2.98
N ASN A 35 2.76 -3.25 3.71
CA ASN A 35 1.30 -3.30 3.81
C ASN A 35 0.70 -2.04 4.43
N LYS A 36 1.37 -1.44 5.44
CA LYS A 36 0.95 -0.13 5.99
C LYS A 36 1.03 0.98 4.95
N ILE A 37 2.11 1.04 4.18
CA ILE A 37 2.28 2.03 3.09
C ILE A 37 1.19 1.86 2.03
N VAL A 38 0.98 0.64 1.53
CA VAL A 38 -0.05 0.36 0.50
C VAL A 38 -1.45 0.70 1.00
N SER A 39 -1.78 0.38 2.27
CA SER A 39 -3.06 0.76 2.88
C SER A 39 -3.22 2.28 2.99
N ALA A 40 -2.17 3.00 3.38
CA ALA A 40 -2.18 4.46 3.44
C ALA A 40 -2.41 5.08 2.05
N VAL A 41 -1.71 4.59 1.02
CA VAL A 41 -1.90 5.00 -0.38
C VAL A 41 -3.33 4.74 -0.84
N ALA A 42 -3.89 3.56 -0.57
CA ALA A 42 -5.26 3.23 -0.94
C ALA A 42 -6.29 4.15 -0.25
N LYS A 43 -6.11 4.43 1.05
CA LYS A 43 -6.98 5.34 1.80
C LYS A 43 -6.93 6.77 1.24
N ALA A 44 -5.72 7.26 0.96
CA ALA A 44 -5.50 8.59 0.39
C ALA A 44 -6.11 8.70 -1.03
N ALA A 45 -5.93 7.70 -1.87
CA ALA A 45 -6.49 7.69 -3.23
C ALA A 45 -8.03 7.67 -3.23
N VAL A 46 -8.64 6.89 -2.33
CA VAL A 46 -10.10 6.90 -2.13
C VAL A 46 -10.57 8.27 -1.65
N ALA A 47 -9.85 8.92 -0.74
CA ALA A 47 -10.19 10.26 -0.26
C ALA A 47 -10.06 11.31 -1.38
N SER A 48 -8.99 11.24 -2.19
CA SER A 48 -8.78 12.08 -3.37
C SER A 48 -9.95 11.97 -4.35
N ALA A 49 -10.32 10.76 -4.76
CA ALA A 49 -11.43 10.55 -5.68
C ALA A 49 -12.74 11.14 -5.12
N LYS A 50 -13.03 10.87 -3.84
CA LYS A 50 -14.22 11.39 -3.15
C LYS A 50 -14.25 12.92 -3.07
N SER A 51 -13.12 13.58 -2.81
CA SER A 51 -13.04 15.05 -2.73
C SER A 51 -13.41 15.73 -4.05
N THR A 52 -13.29 15.00 -5.16
CA THR A 52 -13.66 15.46 -6.52
C THR A 52 -15.01 14.92 -6.99
N GLY A 53 -15.81 14.32 -6.11
CA GLY A 53 -17.12 13.74 -6.43
C GLY A 53 -17.08 12.44 -7.24
N ARG A 54 -15.89 11.89 -7.50
CA ARG A 54 -15.71 10.64 -8.26
C ARG A 54 -15.84 9.43 -7.34
N LYS A 55 -16.51 8.38 -7.84
CA LYS A 55 -16.62 7.06 -7.16
C LYS A 55 -15.52 6.08 -7.58
N THR A 56 -14.96 6.27 -8.77
CA THR A 56 -13.89 5.45 -9.31
C THR A 56 -12.55 6.06 -8.92
N VAL A 57 -11.70 5.27 -8.27
CA VAL A 57 -10.29 5.64 -8.03
C VAL A 57 -9.53 5.45 -9.34
N SER A 58 -8.78 6.46 -9.73
CA SER A 58 -7.94 6.47 -10.94
C SER A 58 -6.46 6.50 -10.58
N ALA A 59 -5.59 6.28 -11.58
CA ALA A 59 -4.15 6.40 -11.38
C ALA A 59 -3.73 7.82 -10.92
N ASP A 60 -4.49 8.85 -11.29
CA ASP A 60 -4.23 10.23 -10.86
C ASP A 60 -4.41 10.41 -9.35
N ASP A 61 -5.28 9.62 -8.72
CA ASP A 61 -5.51 9.65 -7.27
C ASP A 61 -4.36 9.02 -6.47
N LEU A 62 -3.45 8.30 -7.14
CA LEU A 62 -2.26 7.68 -6.55
C LEU A 62 -1.05 8.63 -6.52
N LYS A 63 -1.12 9.81 -7.14
CA LYS A 63 0.00 10.77 -7.28
C LYS A 63 0.40 11.47 -5.98
N LEU A 64 -0.12 11.04 -4.84
CA LEU A 64 0.25 11.55 -3.52
C LEU A 64 1.50 10.81 -3.02
N VAL A 65 2.65 11.50 -3.03
CA VAL A 65 3.85 11.02 -2.33
C VAL A 65 3.59 11.11 -0.84
N VAL A 66 3.29 9.99 -0.19
CA VAL A 66 3.27 9.88 1.26
C VAL A 66 4.37 8.92 1.68
N VAL A 67 5.54 9.49 2.00
CA VAL A 67 6.47 8.91 2.97
C VAL A 67 7.02 10.08 3.77
N SER A 68 6.33 10.46 4.85
CA SER A 68 7.03 11.17 5.93
C SER A 68 7.92 10.12 6.59
N GLY A 69 9.23 10.28 6.40
CA GLY A 69 10.25 9.47 7.06
C GLY A 69 10.25 9.66 8.56
#